data_AF-A0A7Y4QWC1-F1
#
_entry.id   AF-A0A7Y4QWC1-F1
#
_cell.length_a   1.000
_cell.length_b   1.000
_cell.length_c   1.000
_cell.angle_alpha   90.00
_cell.angle_beta   90.00
_cell.angle_gamma   90.00
#
_symmetry.space_group_name_H-M   'P 1'
#
loop_
_entity.id
_entity.type
_entity.pdbx_description
1 polymer ?
#
loop_
_entity_poly.entity_id
_entity_poly.type
_entity_poly.pdbx_seq_one_letter_code
_entity_poly.pdbx_strand_id
1 'polypeptide(L)'
;MNEALFNDIVNFQTTTFPNATLNSKLCHLREEMFELYEACNIKNGNVEDEFADCFLLLTGAFHKAGFNFSDIERIIRHKLKINKQRKWQEPDTNGVVKHIKE
;
A
#
# COMPACT_ATOMS: atom_id res chain seq x y z
N MET A 1 -6.74 10.58 1.42
CA MET A 1 -6.80 10.71 -0.06
C MET A 1 -8.25 10.91 -0.46
N ASN A 2 -8.52 11.83 -1.38
CA ASN A 2 -9.82 11.97 -2.05
C ASN A 2 -9.76 11.39 -3.46
N GLU A 3 -10.90 11.31 -4.14
CA GLU A 3 -10.99 10.74 -5.49
C GLU A 3 -10.16 11.51 -6.52
N ALA A 4 -10.05 12.84 -6.39
CA ALA A 4 -9.25 13.66 -7.30
C ALA A 4 -7.77 13.26 -7.29
N LEU A 5 -7.17 13.13 -6.10
CA LEU A 5 -5.79 12.69 -5.95
C LEU A 5 -5.60 11.24 -6.44
N PHE A 6 -6.56 10.36 -6.17
CA PHE A 6 -6.51 8.98 -6.70
C PHE A 6 -6.43 8.96 -8.23
N ASN A 7 -7.32 9.72 -8.89
CA ASN A 7 -7.36 9.80 -10.34
C ASN A 7 -6.09 10.43 -10.93
N ASP A 8 -5.51 11.41 -10.25
CA ASP A 8 -4.24 12.02 -10.67
C ASP A 8 -3.09 11.01 -10.65
N ILE A 9 -2.96 10.25 -9.56
CA ILE A 9 -1.96 9.17 -9.43
C ILE A 9 -2.14 8.12 -10.53
N VAL A 10 -3.38 7.69 -10.75
CA VAL A 10 -3.71 6.72 -11.79
C VAL A 10 -3.33 7.25 -13.17
N ASN A 11 -3.75 8.48 -13.50
CA ASN A 11 -3.49 9.12 -14.79
C ASN A 11 -1.99 9.26 -15.06
N PHE A 12 -1.23 9.72 -14.07
CA PHE A 12 0.22 9.79 -14.16
C PHE A 12 0.82 8.41 -14.49
N GLN A 13 0.45 7.39 -13.73
CA GLN A 13 1.03 6.06 -13.93
C GLN A 13 0.61 5.39 -15.24
N THR A 14 -0.64 5.56 -15.69
CA THR A 14 -1.11 4.99 -16.96
C THR A 14 -0.50 5.69 -18.16
N THR A 15 -0.24 6.99 -18.05
CA THR A 15 0.37 7.79 -19.12
C THR A 15 1.87 7.53 -19.21
N THR A 16 2.56 7.52 -18.07
CA THR A 16 4.02 7.35 -18.01
C THR A 16 4.44 5.90 -18.22
N PHE A 17 3.66 4.94 -17.71
CA PHE A 17 3.99 3.51 -17.74
C PHE A 17 2.89 2.68 -18.41
N PRO A 18 2.57 2.91 -19.70
CA PRO A 18 1.41 2.31 -20.36
C PRO A 18 1.47 0.77 -20.40
N ASN A 19 2.68 0.21 -20.46
CA ASN A 19 2.92 -1.23 -20.52
C ASN A 19 3.08 -1.90 -19.15
N ALA A 20 2.99 -1.14 -18.05
CA ALA A 20 3.11 -1.72 -16.71
C ALA A 20 1.97 -2.72 -16.46
N THR A 21 2.34 -3.91 -16.00
CA THR A 21 1.39 -4.97 -15.62
C THR A 21 1.06 -4.86 -14.13
N LEU A 22 0.02 -5.58 -13.69
CA LEU A 22 -0.26 -5.68 -12.26
C LEU A 22 0.94 -6.28 -11.51
N ASN A 23 1.52 -7.35 -12.05
CA ASN A 23 2.67 -8.02 -11.45
C ASN A 23 3.90 -7.12 -11.38
N SER A 24 4.20 -6.32 -12.42
CA SER A 24 5.35 -5.42 -12.38
C SER A 24 5.18 -4.32 -11.32
N LYS A 25 3.96 -3.80 -11.14
CA LYS A 25 3.66 -2.82 -10.07
C LYS A 25 3.84 -3.43 -8.69
N LEU A 26 3.39 -4.67 -8.49
CA LEU A 26 3.58 -5.38 -7.20
C LEU A 26 5.05 -5.73 -6.94
N CYS A 27 5.82 -6.06 -7.99
CA CYS A 27 7.26 -6.27 -7.85
C CYS A 27 7.97 -4.98 -7.42
N HIS A 28 7.63 -3.85 -8.05
CA HIS A 28 8.20 -2.56 -7.69
C HIS A 28 7.78 -2.12 -6.28
N LEU A 29 6.50 -2.31 -5.91
CA LEU A 29 6.04 -2.05 -4.54
C LEU A 29 6.84 -2.86 -3.50
N ARG A 30 7.25 -4.09 -3.84
CA ARG A 30 8.10 -4.88 -2.94
C ARG A 30 9.49 -4.25 -2.79
N GLU A 31 10.05 -3.69 -3.84
CA GLU A 31 11.33 -2.96 -3.81
C GLU A 31 11.19 -1.71 -2.93
N GLU A 32 10.17 -0.88 -3.15
CA GLU A 32 9.93 0.32 -2.32
C GLU A 32 9.66 0.00 -0.84
N MET A 33 9.06 -1.16 -0.54
CA MET A 33 8.91 -1.58 0.87
C MET A 33 10.28 -1.85 1.54
N PHE A 34 11.29 -2.30 0.78
CA PHE A 34 12.65 -2.41 1.30
C PHE A 34 13.30 -1.04 1.45
N GLU A 35 13.12 -0.12 0.50
CA GLU A 35 13.63 1.25 0.60
C GLU A 35 13.05 1.97 1.83
N LEU A 36 11.73 1.86 2.05
CA LEU A 36 11.05 2.35 3.24
C LEU A 36 11.61 1.73 4.53
N TYR A 37 11.86 0.42 4.55
CA TYR A 37 12.45 -0.25 5.70
C TYR A 37 13.84 0.30 6.01
N GLU A 38 14.71 0.43 5.01
CA GLU A 38 16.06 0.99 5.19
C GLU A 38 16.00 2.45 5.66
N ALA A 39 15.13 3.27 5.08
CA ALA A 39 14.94 4.67 5.46
C ALA A 39 14.51 4.82 6.92
N CYS A 40 13.70 3.91 7.46
CA CYS A 40 13.30 3.91 8.86
C CYS A 40 14.43 3.55 9.84
N ASN A 41 15.48 2.87 9.36
CA ASN A 41 16.58 2.37 10.19
C ASN A 41 17.86 3.23 10.11
N ILE A 42 17.88 4.24 9.24
CA ILE A 42 19.03 5.13 9.05
C ILE A 42 18.70 6.53 9.57
N LYS A 43 19.67 7.18 10.23
CA LYS A 43 19.53 8.57 10.67
C LYS A 43 19.40 9.49 9.46
N ASN A 44 18.32 10.29 9.43
CA ASN A 44 17.96 11.17 8.31
C ASN A 44 17.58 10.43 7.02
N GLY A 45 17.03 9.21 7.11
CA GLY A 45 16.42 8.53 5.96
C GLY A 45 15.22 9.32 5.42
N ASN A 46 14.96 9.21 4.12
CA ASN A 46 13.89 9.94 3.43
C ASN A 46 12.49 9.30 3.64
N VAL A 47 12.12 9.05 4.89
CA VAL A 47 10.99 8.20 5.25
C VAL A 47 9.66 8.68 4.65
N GLU A 48 9.45 9.99 4.53
CA GLU A 48 8.21 10.56 3.98
C GLU A 48 8.01 10.20 2.50
N ASP A 49 9.06 10.30 1.69
CA ASP A 49 9.00 9.98 0.26
C ASP A 49 8.83 8.47 0.05
N GLU A 50 9.55 7.63 0.81
CA GLU A 50 9.41 6.17 0.68
C GLU A 50 8.01 5.66 1.05
N PHE A 51 7.34 6.32 2.03
CA PHE A 51 5.94 6.04 2.31
C PHE A 51 5.04 6.45 1.14
N ALA A 52 5.34 7.58 0.50
CA ALA A 52 4.60 8.06 -0.64
C ALA A 52 4.76 7.10 -1.83
N ASP A 53 5.97 6.64 -2.14
CA ASP A 53 6.24 5.72 -3.24
C ASP A 53 5.50 4.39 -3.08
N CYS A 54 5.54 3.80 -1.88
CA CYS A 54 4.72 2.64 -1.54
C CYS A 54 3.22 2.89 -1.80
N PHE A 55 2.71 4.05 -1.38
CA PHE A 55 1.29 4.38 -1.51
C PHE A 55 0.89 4.63 -2.97
N LEU A 56 1.73 5.32 -3.73
CA LEU A 56 1.55 5.57 -5.16
C LEU A 56 1.49 4.24 -5.92
N LEU A 57 2.44 3.34 -5.70
CA LEU A 57 2.46 2.04 -6.39
C LEU A 57 1.28 1.14 -6.00
N LEU A 58 0.90 1.11 -4.72
CA LEU A 58 -0.28 0.37 -4.28
C LEU A 58 -1.57 0.91 -4.93
N THR A 59 -1.70 2.24 -5.03
CA THR A 59 -2.81 2.91 -5.71
C THR A 59 -2.89 2.50 -7.18
N GLY A 60 -1.75 2.52 -7.88
CA GLY A 60 -1.67 2.06 -9.26
C GLY A 60 -1.97 0.58 -9.45
N ALA A 61 -1.57 -0.26 -8.48
CA ALA A 61 -1.86 -1.68 -8.50
C ALA A 61 -3.36 -1.95 -8.33
N PHE A 62 -4.05 -1.23 -7.43
CA PHE A 62 -5.50 -1.32 -7.32
C PHE A 62 -6.21 -0.99 -8.64
N HIS A 63 -5.83 0.11 -9.27
CA HIS A 63 -6.42 0.48 -10.56
C HIS A 63 -6.15 -0.57 -11.64
N LYS A 64 -4.91 -1.08 -11.73
CA LYS A 64 -4.56 -2.14 -12.70
C LYS A 64 -5.31 -3.45 -12.45
N ALA A 65 -5.73 -3.71 -11.22
CA ALA A 65 -6.58 -4.84 -10.84
C ALA A 65 -8.09 -4.58 -11.09
N GLY A 66 -8.47 -3.41 -11.62
CA GLY A 66 -9.84 -3.08 -11.98
C GLY A 66 -10.65 -2.38 -10.89
N PHE A 67 -10.01 -1.93 -9.80
CA PHE A 67 -10.70 -1.20 -8.74
C PHE A 67 -10.67 0.31 -8.96
N ASN A 68 -11.79 0.98 -8.70
CA ASN A 68 -11.86 2.44 -8.62
C ASN A 68 -11.75 2.94 -7.17
N PHE A 69 -11.78 4.27 -6.99
CA PHE A 69 -11.70 4.90 -5.67
C PHE A 69 -12.79 4.39 -4.70
N SER A 70 -14.04 4.31 -5.15
CA SER A 70 -15.17 3.87 -4.33
C SER A 70 -15.03 2.41 -3.88
N ASP A 71 -14.48 1.55 -4.75
CA ASP A 71 -14.18 0.16 -4.41
C ASP A 71 -13.12 0.06 -3.31
N ILE A 72 -12.03 0.82 -3.44
CA ILE A 72 -10.95 0.82 -2.45
C ILE A 72 -11.47 1.29 -1.10
N GLU A 73 -12.23 2.39 -1.06
CA GLU A 73 -12.83 2.89 0.17
C GLU A 73 -13.70 1.82 0.83
N ARG A 74 -14.59 1.19 0.07
CA ARG A 74 -15.45 0.10 0.54
C ARG A 74 -14.64 -1.09 1.07
N ILE A 75 -13.60 -1.52 0.35
CA ILE A 75 -12.73 -2.64 0.72
C ILE A 75 -11.99 -2.34 2.04
N ILE A 76 -11.40 -1.15 2.16
CA ILE A 76 -10.68 -0.72 3.37
C ILE A 76 -11.64 -0.66 4.56
N ARG A 77 -12.82 -0.04 4.40
CA ARG A 77 -13.83 0.03 5.47
C ARG A 77 -14.27 -1.35 5.92
N HIS A 78 -14.53 -2.26 4.99
CA HIS A 78 -14.89 -3.64 5.28
C HIS A 78 -13.77 -4.38 6.03
N LYS A 79 -12.53 -4.30 5.54
CA LYS A 79 -11.39 -4.96 6.17
C LYS A 79 -11.08 -4.40 7.55
N LEU A 80 -11.20 -3.08 7.74
CA LEU A 80 -11.04 -2.43 9.04
C LEU A 80 -12.09 -2.90 10.04
N LYS A 81 -13.36 -3.06 9.62
CA LYS A 81 -14.42 -3.62 10.47
C LYS A 81 -14.07 -5.03 10.96
N ILE A 82 -13.59 -5.90 10.06
CA ILE A 82 -13.12 -7.25 10.43
C ILE A 82 -11.95 -7.16 11.40
N ASN A 83 -10.95 -6.32 11.13
CA ASN A 83 -9.76 -6.20 11.98
C ASN A 83 -10.10 -5.72 13.40
N LYS A 84 -11.09 -4.84 13.56
CA LYS A 84 -11.60 -4.40 14.88
C LYS A 84 -12.28 -5.51 15.68
N GLN A 85 -12.74 -6.57 15.03
CA GLN A 85 -13.43 -7.70 15.67
C GLN A 85 -12.48 -8.86 15.98
N ARG A 86 -11.25 -8.83 15.47
CA ARG A 86 -10.26 -9.89 15.68
C ARG A 86 -9.67 -9.84 17.08
N LYS A 87 -9.27 -11.01 17.56
CA LYS A 87 -8.35 -11.14 18.70
C LYS A 87 -6.92 -11.15 18.17
N TRP A 88 -6.04 -10.44 18.85
CA TRP A 88 -4.65 -10.25 18.47
C TRP A 88 -3.73 -10.91 19.50
N GLN A 89 -2.61 -11.45 19.03
CA GLN A 89 -1.54 -11.98 19.87
C GLN A 89 -0.69 -10.83 20.41
N GLU A 90 0.15 -11.10 21.41
CA GLU A 90 1.21 -10.17 21.80
C GLU A 90 2.23 -10.01 20.65
N PRO A 91 2.91 -8.85 20.55
CA PRO A 91 3.97 -8.66 19.56
C PRO A 91 5.07 -9.72 19.69
N ASP A 92 5.61 -10.19 18.56
CA ASP A 92 6.78 -11.07 18.54
C ASP A 92 8.11 -10.31 18.80
N THR A 93 9.24 -10.99 18.69
CA THR A 93 10.58 -10.40 18.92
C THR A 93 10.92 -9.27 17.94
N ASN A 94 10.20 -9.15 16.82
CA ASN A 94 10.33 -8.07 15.85
C ASN A 94 9.19 -7.04 15.99
N GLY A 95 8.38 -7.14 17.05
CA GLY A 95 7.23 -6.27 17.28
C GLY A 95 6.01 -6.58 16.39
N VAL A 96 6.02 -7.70 15.65
CA VAL A 96 4.93 -8.03 14.72
C VAL A 96 3.75 -8.60 15.49
N VAL A 97 2.58 -7.96 15.32
CA VAL A 97 1.31 -8.40 15.92
C VAL A 97 0.48 -9.16 14.88
N LYS A 98 0.12 -10.41 15.19
CA LYS A 98 -0.71 -11.26 14.32
C LYS A 98 -2.06 -11.53 14.96
N HIS A 99 -3.08 -11.76 14.13
CA HIS A 99 -4.38 -12.19 14.62
C HIS A 99 -4.33 -13.68 15.00
N ILE A 100 -5.09 -14.05 16.02
CA ILE A 100 -5.30 -15.46 16.36
C ILE A 100 -6.07 -16.11 15.20
N LYS A 101 -5.59 -17.24 14.69
CA LYS A 101 -6.31 -18.03 13.69
C LYS A 101 -7.42 -18.81 14.41
N GLU A 102 -8.61 -18.84 13.82
CA GLU A 102 -9.70 -19.71 14.26
C GLU A 102 -9.30 -21.18 14.17
#